data_AF-A0AAJ1AYS9-F1
#
_entry.id   AF-A0AAJ1AYS9-F1
#
_cell.length_a   1.000
_cell.length_b   1.000
_cell.length_c   1.000
_cell.angle_alpha   90.00
_cell.angle_beta   90.00
_cell.angle_gamma   90.00
#
_symmetry.space_group_name_H-M   'P 1'
#
loop_
_entity.id
_entity.type
_entity.pdbx_description
1 polymer ?
#
loop_
_entity_poly.entity_id
_entity_poly.type
_entity_poly.pdbx_seq_one_letter_code
_entity_poly.pdbx_strand_id
1 'polypeptide(L)'
;MNLYEEIDRETNELLLASLCKRTLAGKQVWENMNYNPIGFLQKDLIYEEKGACISQMLEATTILNGIEYEVDIFETIDLPSCKGDISISLYYETEAGENNYDFSLSLDTEQYDNADVVELKKIYGDSVIGQLAEALVNVFENSKAVEEGFSYARYFNQEGIDSKWKKDALVKLGEKLMEEKAMQEFHKIILDTKYREHLLNEQ
;
A
#
# COMPACT_ATOMS: atom_id res chain seq x y z
N MET A 1 0.27 14.80 23.36
CA MET A 1 0.16 15.54 22.09
C MET A 1 -0.08 17.01 22.42
N ASN A 2 0.66 17.90 21.80
CA ASN A 2 0.52 19.36 21.93
C ASN A 2 -0.46 19.88 20.87
N LEU A 3 -1.17 20.99 21.14
CA LEU A 3 -2.10 21.66 20.23
C LEU A 3 -1.52 21.90 18.82
N TYR A 4 -0.22 22.18 18.70
CA TYR A 4 0.43 22.35 17.39
C TYR A 4 0.55 21.04 16.60
N GLU A 5 0.79 19.92 17.27
CA GLU A 5 0.83 18.59 16.65
C GLU A 5 -0.58 18.14 16.24
N GLU A 6 -1.60 18.51 17.02
CA GLU A 6 -3.01 18.25 16.69
C GLU A 6 -3.46 19.02 15.45
N ILE A 7 -3.13 20.32 15.36
CA ILE A 7 -3.48 21.17 14.22
C ILE A 7 -2.75 20.70 12.94
N ASP A 8 -1.48 20.32 13.05
CA ASP A 8 -0.71 19.80 11.91
C ASP A 8 -1.32 18.50 11.39
N ARG A 9 -1.64 17.55 12.30
CA ARG A 9 -2.32 16.30 11.93
C ARG A 9 -3.67 16.53 11.27
N GLU A 10 -4.53 17.38 11.83
CA GLU A 10 -5.83 17.70 11.23
C GLU A 10 -5.68 18.32 9.83
N THR A 11 -4.68 19.17 9.64
CA THR A 11 -4.38 19.78 8.33
C THR A 11 -3.95 18.72 7.32
N ASN A 12 -3.13 17.76 7.74
CA ASN A 12 -2.64 16.67 6.90
C ASN A 12 -3.75 15.68 6.53
N GLU A 13 -4.64 15.35 7.46
CA GLU A 13 -5.82 14.53 7.18
C GLU A 13 -6.75 15.21 6.17
N LEU A 14 -6.93 16.54 6.27
CA LEU A 14 -7.69 17.32 5.30
C LEU A 14 -7.03 17.36 3.91
N LEU A 15 -5.70 17.41 3.86
CA LEU A 15 -4.94 17.31 2.60
C LEU A 15 -5.20 15.96 1.92
N LEU A 16 -5.03 14.85 2.65
CA LEU A 16 -5.28 13.50 2.14
C LEU A 16 -6.74 13.33 1.67
N ALA A 17 -7.70 13.81 2.47
CA ALA A 17 -9.12 13.76 2.13
C ALA A 17 -9.47 14.60 0.89
N SER A 18 -8.81 15.76 0.71
CA SER A 18 -8.96 16.59 -0.49
C SER A 18 -8.45 15.88 -1.74
N LEU A 19 -7.25 15.29 -1.69
CA LEU A 19 -6.71 14.48 -2.77
C LEU A 19 -7.64 13.32 -3.11
N CYS A 20 -8.05 12.53 -2.11
CA CYS A 20 -8.99 11.42 -2.25
C CYS A 20 -10.27 11.82 -2.99
N LYS A 21 -10.96 12.87 -2.50
CA LYS A 21 -12.20 13.36 -3.08
C LYS A 21 -12.03 13.82 -4.53
N ARG A 22 -10.90 14.47 -4.86
CA ARG A 22 -10.63 14.96 -6.21
C ARG A 22 -10.30 13.82 -7.17
N THR A 23 -9.53 12.83 -6.73
CA THR A 23 -9.24 11.61 -7.52
C THR A 23 -10.51 10.84 -7.81
N LEU A 24 -11.33 10.56 -6.80
CA LEU A 24 -12.62 9.88 -6.96
C LEU A 24 -13.59 10.64 -7.91
N ALA A 25 -13.51 11.97 -7.93
CA ALA A 25 -14.31 12.80 -8.82
C ALA A 25 -13.72 12.95 -10.25
N GLY A 26 -12.58 12.31 -10.54
CA GLY A 26 -11.87 12.46 -11.82
C GLY A 26 -11.31 13.87 -12.06
N LYS A 27 -11.09 14.65 -10.99
CA LYS A 27 -10.62 16.05 -11.04
C LYS A 27 -9.15 16.21 -10.70
N GLN A 28 -8.48 15.13 -10.31
CA GLN A 28 -7.05 15.11 -10.05
C GLN A 28 -6.35 14.48 -11.24
N VAL A 29 -5.30 15.16 -11.74
CA VAL A 29 -4.47 14.66 -12.84
C VAL A 29 -3.24 14.04 -12.21
N TRP A 30 -2.98 12.78 -12.51
CA TRP A 30 -1.83 12.03 -12.02
C TRP A 30 -0.82 11.85 -13.14
N GLU A 31 0.44 12.14 -12.84
CA GLU A 31 1.56 12.13 -13.79
C GLU A 31 2.73 11.35 -13.19
N ASN A 32 3.78 11.13 -13.99
CA ASN A 32 5.01 10.42 -13.58
C ASN A 32 4.75 9.10 -12.83
N MET A 33 3.72 8.36 -13.27
CA MET A 33 3.31 7.13 -12.62
C MET A 33 4.37 6.04 -12.79
N ASN A 34 4.77 5.42 -11.69
CA ASN A 34 5.67 4.27 -11.63
C ASN A 34 5.06 3.19 -10.72
N TYR A 35 5.20 1.93 -11.11
CA TYR A 35 4.64 0.79 -10.39
C TYR A 35 5.74 -0.23 -10.09
N ASN A 36 5.97 -0.51 -8.80
CA ASN A 36 6.80 -1.61 -8.35
C ASN A 36 5.87 -2.81 -8.06
N PRO A 37 5.93 -3.88 -8.89
CA PRO A 37 4.98 -4.98 -8.78
C PRO A 37 5.05 -5.79 -7.51
N ILE A 38 4.04 -6.64 -7.36
CA ILE A 38 3.89 -7.62 -6.29
C ILE A 38 5.19 -8.40 -6.11
N GLY A 39 5.77 -8.31 -4.92
CA GLY A 39 7.05 -8.91 -4.58
C GLY A 39 7.06 -9.48 -3.17
N PHE A 40 8.06 -10.32 -2.89
CA PHE A 40 8.29 -10.90 -1.58
C PHE A 40 9.59 -10.38 -0.96
N LEU A 41 9.52 -10.02 0.32
CA LEU A 41 10.66 -9.60 1.12
C LEU A 41 10.74 -10.41 2.40
N GLN A 42 11.79 -11.20 2.55
CA GLN A 42 12.19 -11.77 3.84
C GLN A 42 12.87 -10.69 4.68
N LYS A 43 12.36 -10.45 5.89
CA LYS A 43 12.91 -9.47 6.84
C LYS A 43 14.07 -10.12 7.60
N ASP A 44 15.28 -9.60 7.42
CA ASP A 44 16.45 -10.02 8.21
C ASP A 44 16.51 -9.23 9.52
N LEU A 45 15.73 -9.67 10.50
CA LEU A 45 15.77 -9.14 11.85
C LEU A 45 16.79 -9.93 12.68
N ILE A 46 17.78 -9.22 13.24
CA ILE A 46 18.87 -9.82 14.04
C ILE A 46 18.36 -10.26 15.44
N TYR A 47 17.24 -9.71 15.92
CA TYR A 47 16.78 -9.86 17.29
C TYR A 47 15.31 -10.29 17.46
N GLU A 48 14.58 -10.58 16.38
CA GLU A 48 13.17 -11.00 16.39
C GLU A 48 12.95 -12.27 15.55
N GLU A 49 11.78 -12.91 15.65
CA GLU A 49 11.42 -13.96 14.69
C GLU A 49 11.48 -13.39 13.28
N LYS A 50 12.27 -14.02 12.40
CA LYS A 50 12.38 -13.64 11.00
C LYS A 50 11.01 -13.68 10.34
N GLY A 51 10.42 -12.51 10.12
CA GLY A 51 9.19 -12.30 9.37
C GLY A 51 9.44 -12.17 7.88
N ALA A 52 8.37 -11.95 7.14
CA ALA A 52 8.39 -11.59 5.74
C ALA A 52 7.21 -10.69 5.41
N CYS A 53 7.21 -10.08 4.24
CA CYS A 53 6.02 -9.46 3.69
C CYS A 53 5.89 -9.74 2.20
N ILE A 54 4.65 -9.69 1.73
CA ILE A 54 4.31 -9.56 0.32
C ILE A 54 3.88 -8.12 0.11
N SER A 55 4.34 -7.46 -0.94
CA SER A 55 4.12 -6.02 -1.11
C SER A 55 4.01 -5.59 -2.55
N GLN A 56 3.33 -4.48 -2.81
CA GLN A 56 3.43 -3.70 -4.04
C GLN A 56 3.55 -2.20 -3.72
N MET A 57 4.04 -1.41 -4.66
CA MET A 57 4.15 0.04 -4.50
C MET A 57 3.71 0.78 -5.76
N LEU A 58 2.96 1.85 -5.58
CA LEU A 58 2.52 2.77 -6.63
C LEU A 58 3.07 4.15 -6.31
N GLU A 59 3.69 4.80 -7.28
CA GLU A 59 4.33 6.11 -7.14
C GLU A 59 3.76 7.02 -8.23
N ALA A 60 3.27 8.21 -7.87
CA ALA A 60 2.78 9.17 -8.86
C ALA A 60 2.95 10.60 -8.36
N THR A 61 3.02 11.55 -9.29
CA THR A 61 3.01 12.97 -8.96
C THR A 61 1.70 13.63 -9.32
N THR A 62 1.36 14.70 -8.60
CA THR A 62 0.16 15.48 -8.89
C THR A 62 0.28 16.92 -8.39
N ILE A 63 -0.45 17.84 -9.02
CA ILE A 63 -0.49 19.24 -8.58
C ILE A 63 -1.79 19.52 -7.83
N LEU A 64 -1.68 19.99 -6.60
CA LEU A 64 -2.81 20.49 -5.82
C LEU A 64 -2.51 21.93 -5.35
N ASN A 65 -3.41 22.86 -5.68
CA ASN A 65 -3.29 24.28 -5.34
C ASN A 65 -1.96 24.93 -5.78
N GLY A 66 -1.35 24.45 -6.85
CA GLY A 66 -0.09 24.97 -7.39
C GLY A 66 1.17 24.40 -6.73
N ILE A 67 1.03 23.43 -5.82
CA ILE A 67 2.13 22.66 -5.24
C ILE A 67 2.15 21.28 -5.89
N GLU A 68 3.33 20.84 -6.33
CA GLU A 68 3.55 19.48 -6.80
C GLU A 68 3.78 18.55 -5.60
N TYR A 69 3.09 17.43 -5.60
CA TYR A 69 3.17 16.38 -4.61
C TYR A 69 3.68 15.11 -5.28
N GLU A 70 4.66 14.46 -4.68
CA GLU A 70 4.98 13.06 -4.92
C GLU A 70 4.15 12.22 -3.94
N VAL A 71 3.50 11.18 -4.44
CA VAL A 71 2.59 10.34 -3.69
C VAL A 71 2.97 8.89 -3.89
N ASP A 72 3.33 8.26 -2.79
CA ASP A 72 3.67 6.84 -2.75
C ASP A 72 2.59 6.10 -1.99
N ILE A 73 2.08 5.01 -2.57
CA ILE A 73 1.26 4.03 -1.87
C ILE A 73 2.09 2.77 -1.72
N PHE A 74 2.21 2.29 -0.48
CA PHE A 74 2.85 1.02 -0.18
C PHE A 74 1.82 0.09 0.47
N GLU A 75 1.59 -1.04 -0.17
CA GLU A 75 0.62 -2.04 0.30
C GLU A 75 1.34 -3.30 0.69
N THR A 76 1.02 -3.84 1.87
CA THR A 76 1.73 -4.99 2.41
C THR A 76 0.79 -6.00 3.05
N ILE A 77 1.21 -7.26 3.02
CA ILE A 77 0.69 -8.32 3.90
C ILE A 77 1.88 -8.87 4.67
N ASP A 78 1.87 -8.66 5.98
CA ASP A 78 2.95 -9.12 6.86
C ASP A 78 2.77 -10.59 7.27
N LEU A 79 3.89 -11.29 7.41
CA LEU A 79 3.96 -12.68 7.86
C LEU A 79 4.82 -12.78 9.13
N PRO A 80 4.37 -13.52 10.16
CA PRO A 80 3.24 -14.48 10.14
C PRO A 80 1.87 -13.90 10.55
N SER A 81 1.77 -12.59 10.81
CA SER A 81 0.51 -11.98 11.31
C SER A 81 -0.65 -12.06 10.31
N CYS A 82 -0.34 -12.14 9.02
CA CYS A 82 -1.26 -12.07 7.89
C CYS A 82 -2.06 -10.76 7.83
N LYS A 83 -1.69 -9.75 8.61
CA LYS A 83 -2.33 -8.43 8.60
C LYS A 83 -1.94 -7.69 7.33
N GLY A 84 -2.92 -7.05 6.71
CA GLY A 84 -2.68 -6.15 5.59
C GLY A 84 -2.55 -4.72 6.06
N ASP A 85 -1.60 -3.98 5.52
CA ASP A 85 -1.43 -2.55 5.74
C ASP A 85 -1.41 -1.78 4.42
N ILE A 86 -1.93 -0.56 4.46
CA ILE A 86 -1.85 0.41 3.38
C ILE A 86 -1.20 1.66 3.97
N SER A 87 -0.05 2.02 3.43
CA SER A 87 0.71 3.22 3.76
C SER A 87 0.68 4.19 2.59
N ILE A 88 0.57 5.48 2.87
CA ILE A 88 0.63 6.56 1.88
C ILE A 88 1.63 7.60 2.38
N SER A 89 2.62 7.93 1.56
CA SER A 89 3.55 9.04 1.82
C SER A 89 3.25 10.17 0.84
N LEU A 90 3.20 11.40 1.36
CA LEU A 90 3.03 12.63 0.60
C LEU A 90 4.28 13.49 0.79
N TYR A 91 5.06 13.64 -0.27
CA TYR A 91 6.21 14.53 -0.30
C TYR A 91 5.91 15.77 -1.14
N TYR A 92 6.33 16.94 -0.67
CA TYR A 92 6.30 18.18 -1.46
C TYR A 92 7.31 19.20 -0.94
N GLU A 93 7.79 20.06 -1.85
CA GLU A 93 8.73 21.12 -1.53
C GLU A 93 8.05 22.49 -1.61
N THR A 94 8.41 23.38 -0.68
CA THR A 94 7.97 24.79 -0.68
C THR A 94 9.18 25.70 -0.46
N GLU A 95 8.99 27.02 -0.55
CA GLU A 95 10.05 27.98 -0.19
C GLU A 95 10.57 27.82 1.25
N ALA A 96 9.78 27.19 2.14
CA ALA A 96 10.17 26.91 3.52
C ALA A 96 11.00 25.62 3.69
N GLY A 97 11.09 24.79 2.65
CA GLY A 97 11.81 23.51 2.65
C GLY A 97 10.96 22.32 2.21
N GLU A 98 11.56 21.14 2.33
CA GLU A 98 10.98 19.83 2.04
C GLU A 98 10.00 19.40 3.14
N ASN A 99 8.88 18.80 2.76
CA ASN A 99 7.87 18.28 3.67
C ASN A 99 7.53 16.85 3.27
N ASN A 100 7.45 15.95 4.26
CA ASN A 100 6.99 14.58 4.07
C ASN A 100 5.95 14.24 5.14
N TYR A 101 4.84 13.66 4.72
CA TYR A 101 3.79 13.18 5.60
C TYR A 101 3.44 11.73 5.31
N ASP A 102 3.55 10.89 6.33
CA ASP A 102 3.27 9.47 6.26
C ASP A 102 1.93 9.17 6.93
N PHE A 103 1.08 8.44 6.22
CA PHE A 103 -0.18 7.89 6.69
C PHE A 103 -0.10 6.38 6.58
N SER A 104 -0.63 5.64 7.54
CA SER A 104 -0.74 4.19 7.45
C SER A 104 -1.82 3.71 8.40
N LEU A 105 -2.48 2.59 8.04
CA LEU A 105 -3.45 1.97 8.95
C LEU A 105 -2.75 1.53 10.24
N SER A 106 -1.52 1.03 10.13
CA SER A 106 -0.69 0.60 11.26
C SER A 106 -0.20 1.72 12.18
N LEU A 107 -0.31 3.00 11.78
CA LEU A 107 -0.03 4.12 12.69
C LEU A 107 -1.11 4.30 13.77
N ASP A 108 -2.33 3.81 13.53
CA ASP A 108 -3.38 3.70 14.55
C ASP A 108 -3.14 2.48 15.44
N THR A 109 -2.07 2.54 16.24
CA THR A 109 -1.61 1.43 17.10
C THR A 109 -2.67 0.99 18.12
N GLU A 110 -3.63 1.85 18.48
CA GLU A 110 -4.71 1.47 19.40
C GLU A 110 -5.70 0.48 18.77
N GLN A 111 -6.06 0.68 17.50
CA GLN A 111 -7.01 -0.21 16.81
C GLN A 111 -6.29 -1.28 15.98
N TYR A 112 -5.26 -0.92 15.22
CA TYR A 112 -4.60 -1.83 14.28
C TYR A 112 -3.92 -3.00 14.98
N ASP A 113 -3.17 -2.73 16.06
CA ASP A 113 -2.42 -3.78 16.77
C ASP A 113 -3.36 -4.79 17.45
N ASN A 114 -4.48 -4.29 17.98
CA ASN A 114 -5.47 -5.09 18.71
C ASN A 114 -6.51 -5.79 17.80
N ALA A 115 -6.68 -5.34 16.56
CA ALA A 115 -7.60 -5.94 15.61
C ALA A 115 -7.07 -7.28 15.08
N ASP A 116 -7.97 -8.23 14.83
CA ASP A 116 -7.64 -9.40 14.01
C ASP A 116 -7.70 -9.09 12.50
N VAL A 117 -7.21 -10.02 11.66
CA VAL A 117 -7.16 -9.83 10.20
C VAL A 117 -8.55 -9.62 9.56
N VAL A 118 -9.61 -10.14 10.17
CA VAL A 118 -10.99 -10.05 9.65
C VAL A 118 -11.61 -8.70 10.03
N GLU A 119 -11.23 -8.15 11.17
CA GLU A 119 -11.68 -6.86 11.70
C GLU A 119 -11.09 -5.68 10.94
N LEU A 120 -9.87 -5.79 10.38
CA LEU A 120 -9.20 -4.67 9.69
C LEU A 120 -10.08 -4.04 8.59
N LYS A 121 -10.77 -4.85 7.77
CA LYS A 121 -11.69 -4.31 6.75
C LYS A 121 -12.88 -3.57 7.36
N LYS A 122 -13.38 -4.02 8.52
CA LYS A 122 -14.50 -3.37 9.20
C LYS A 122 -14.08 -2.03 9.81
N ILE A 123 -12.85 -1.93 10.29
CA ILE A 123 -12.30 -0.72 10.90
C ILE A 123 -11.90 0.29 9.82
N TYR A 124 -11.15 -0.17 8.81
CA TYR A 124 -10.45 0.70 7.86
C TYR A 124 -11.01 0.68 6.43
N GLY A 125 -12.01 -0.16 6.13
CA GLY A 125 -12.55 -0.30 4.77
C GLY A 125 -13.12 0.99 4.17
N ASP A 126 -13.60 1.90 5.02
CA ASP A 126 -14.07 3.23 4.63
C ASP A 126 -13.07 4.35 5.01
N SER A 127 -11.83 4.01 5.39
CA SER A 127 -10.82 5.02 5.73
C SER A 127 -10.42 5.85 4.51
N VAL A 128 -10.00 7.10 4.72
CA VAL A 128 -9.51 7.97 3.63
C VAL A 128 -8.27 7.36 2.96
N ILE A 129 -7.41 6.69 3.75
CA ILE A 129 -6.24 5.95 3.27
C ILE A 129 -6.67 4.86 2.28
N GLY A 130 -7.57 3.97 2.70
CA GLY A 130 -8.09 2.90 1.85
C GLY A 130 -8.78 3.43 0.58
N GLN A 131 -9.62 4.47 0.73
CA GLN A 131 -10.31 5.07 -0.41
C GLN A 131 -9.36 5.74 -1.42
N LEU A 132 -8.32 6.44 -0.96
CA LEU A 132 -7.34 7.05 -1.86
C LEU A 132 -6.50 5.97 -2.56
N ALA A 133 -6.08 4.94 -1.83
CA ALA A 133 -5.34 3.82 -2.40
C ALA A 133 -6.15 3.12 -3.49
N GLU A 134 -7.42 2.77 -3.24
CA GLU A 134 -8.29 2.17 -4.24
C GLU A 134 -8.52 3.11 -5.44
N ALA A 135 -8.70 4.41 -5.20
CA ALA A 135 -8.86 5.38 -6.28
C ALA A 135 -7.60 5.46 -7.17
N LEU A 136 -6.40 5.42 -6.58
CA LEU A 136 -5.14 5.45 -7.31
C LEU A 136 -4.84 4.13 -8.02
N VAL A 137 -5.14 2.97 -7.41
CA VAL A 137 -5.07 1.66 -8.07
C VAL A 137 -5.92 1.65 -9.35
N ASN A 138 -7.11 2.27 -9.32
CA ASN A 138 -7.96 2.41 -10.51
C ASN A 138 -7.39 3.40 -11.55
N VAL A 139 -6.66 4.44 -11.12
CA VAL A 139 -5.95 5.34 -12.04
C VAL A 139 -4.80 4.60 -12.76
N PHE A 140 -4.13 3.70 -12.05
CA PHE A 140 -3.04 2.88 -12.60
C PHE A 140 -3.54 1.77 -13.53
N GLU A 141 -4.80 1.36 -13.42
CA GLU A 141 -5.37 0.27 -14.21
C GLU A 141 -5.16 0.51 -15.71
N ASN A 142 -4.59 -0.48 -16.41
CA ASN A 142 -4.25 -0.42 -17.84
C ASN A 142 -3.28 0.71 -18.24
N SER A 143 -2.58 1.32 -17.28
CA SER A 143 -1.54 2.31 -17.56
C SER A 143 -0.25 1.65 -18.06
N LYS A 144 0.60 2.45 -18.73
CA LYS A 144 1.95 2.01 -19.12
C LYS A 144 2.83 1.69 -17.93
N ALA A 145 2.65 2.39 -16.80
CA ALA A 145 3.40 2.14 -15.58
C ALA A 145 3.24 0.69 -15.10
N VAL A 146 2.01 0.17 -15.15
CA VAL A 146 1.71 -1.23 -14.79
C VAL A 146 2.34 -2.20 -15.79
N GLU A 147 2.21 -1.94 -17.09
CA GLU A 147 2.84 -2.77 -18.13
C GLU A 147 4.38 -2.82 -17.97
N GLU A 148 5.00 -1.66 -17.77
CA GLU A 148 6.44 -1.50 -17.59
C GLU A 148 6.92 -2.18 -16.30
N GLY A 149 6.26 -1.95 -15.16
CA GLY A 149 6.58 -2.59 -13.88
C GLY A 149 6.63 -4.11 -14.02
N PHE A 150 5.56 -4.73 -14.54
CA PHE A 150 5.50 -6.18 -14.73
C PHE A 150 6.46 -6.73 -15.80
N SER A 151 7.08 -5.89 -16.64
CA SER A 151 7.97 -6.34 -17.71
C SER A 151 9.33 -6.84 -17.21
N TYR A 152 9.80 -6.33 -16.07
CA TYR A 152 11.13 -6.64 -15.52
C TYR A 152 11.09 -7.27 -14.12
N ALA A 153 10.03 -7.06 -13.36
CA ALA A 153 9.98 -7.46 -11.97
C ALA A 153 9.98 -8.98 -11.80
N ARG A 154 10.55 -9.43 -10.68
CA ARG A 154 10.51 -10.82 -10.23
C ARG A 154 9.88 -10.84 -8.86
N TYR A 155 9.13 -11.89 -8.56
CA TYR A 155 8.50 -12.03 -7.25
C TYR A 155 9.54 -12.17 -6.13
N PHE A 156 10.55 -13.02 -6.34
CA PHE A 156 11.68 -13.18 -5.43
C PHE A 156 12.91 -12.41 -5.94
N ASN A 157 13.23 -11.28 -5.30
CA ASN A 157 14.41 -10.47 -5.61
C ASN A 157 15.60 -10.69 -4.63
N GLN A 158 15.42 -11.56 -3.63
CA GLN A 158 16.47 -11.90 -2.65
C GLN A 158 17.02 -13.31 -2.88
N GLU A 159 18.31 -13.48 -2.62
CA GLU A 159 18.93 -14.79 -2.45
C GLU A 159 18.71 -15.31 -1.03
N GLY A 160 18.88 -16.62 -0.81
CA GLY A 160 18.84 -17.20 0.54
C GLY A 160 17.46 -17.19 1.24
N ILE A 161 16.37 -17.04 0.48
CA ILE A 161 15.01 -17.13 1.00
C ILE A 161 14.77 -18.50 1.64
N ASP A 162 14.30 -18.48 2.89
CA ASP A 162 14.01 -19.69 3.64
C ASP A 162 12.96 -20.55 2.91
N SER A 163 13.24 -21.84 2.83
CA SER A 163 12.33 -22.85 2.25
C SER A 163 10.94 -22.87 2.89
N LYS A 164 10.79 -22.40 4.14
CA LYS A 164 9.48 -22.28 4.79
C LYS A 164 8.57 -21.31 4.04
N TRP A 165 9.10 -20.18 3.58
CA TRP A 165 8.33 -19.16 2.87
C TRP A 165 7.90 -19.63 1.50
N LYS A 166 8.76 -20.36 0.78
CA LYS A 166 8.40 -20.96 -0.52
C LYS A 166 7.27 -21.98 -0.43
N LYS A 167 6.95 -22.48 0.77
CA LYS A 167 5.86 -23.43 1.01
C LYS A 167 4.61 -22.75 1.58
N ASP A 168 4.72 -21.50 2.03
CA ASP A 168 3.63 -20.74 2.61
C ASP A 168 2.55 -20.43 1.56
N ALA A 169 1.29 -20.59 1.93
CA ALA A 169 0.17 -20.48 1.00
C ALA A 169 -0.08 -19.02 0.54
N LEU A 170 0.14 -18.04 1.43
CA LEU A 170 0.04 -16.62 1.06
C LEU A 170 1.20 -16.22 0.18
N VAL A 171 2.41 -16.69 0.47
CA VAL A 171 3.57 -16.42 -0.39
C VAL A 171 3.34 -16.97 -1.80
N LYS A 172 2.78 -18.18 -1.94
CA LYS A 172 2.39 -18.74 -3.24
C LYS A 172 1.26 -17.95 -3.91
N LEU A 173 0.32 -17.41 -3.13
CA LEU A 173 -0.72 -16.55 -3.67
C LEU A 173 -0.10 -15.29 -4.29
N GLY A 174 0.82 -14.63 -3.58
CA GLY A 174 1.53 -13.46 -4.11
C GLY A 174 2.33 -13.78 -5.38
N GLU A 175 2.97 -14.96 -5.44
CA GLU A 175 3.68 -15.43 -6.64
C GLU A 175 2.72 -15.60 -7.82
N LYS A 176 1.59 -16.27 -7.61
CA LYS A 176 0.53 -16.42 -8.63
C LYS A 176 0.01 -15.07 -9.12
N LEU A 177 -0.31 -14.15 -8.22
CA LEU A 177 -0.81 -12.82 -8.58
C LEU A 177 0.23 -12.01 -9.36
N MET A 178 1.52 -12.16 -9.04
CA MET A 178 2.62 -11.57 -9.80
C MET A 178 2.70 -12.15 -11.22
N GLU A 179 2.58 -13.47 -11.37
CA GLU A 179 2.58 -14.14 -12.68
C GLU A 179 1.37 -13.76 -13.54
N GLU A 180 0.19 -13.61 -12.92
CA GLU A 180 -1.06 -13.22 -13.55
C GLU A 180 -1.16 -11.70 -13.81
N LYS A 181 -0.18 -10.92 -13.35
CA LYS A 181 -0.16 -9.45 -13.41
C LYS A 181 -1.36 -8.79 -12.74
N ALA A 182 -1.80 -9.37 -11.63
CA ALA A 182 -3.06 -9.10 -10.95
C ALA A 182 -2.92 -8.05 -9.83
N MET A 183 -2.53 -6.82 -10.20
CA MET A 183 -2.32 -5.68 -9.27
C MET A 183 -3.56 -5.35 -8.45
N GLN A 184 -4.74 -5.32 -9.08
CA GLN A 184 -6.00 -4.96 -8.43
C GLN A 184 -6.46 -6.03 -7.44
N GLU A 185 -6.23 -7.29 -7.78
CA GLU A 185 -6.50 -8.45 -6.92
C GLU A 185 -5.60 -8.41 -5.69
N PHE A 186 -4.33 -8.03 -5.85
CA PHE A 186 -3.44 -7.84 -4.71
C PHE A 186 -3.94 -6.72 -3.78
N HIS A 187 -4.28 -5.55 -4.33
CA HIS A 187 -4.88 -4.45 -3.56
C HIS A 187 -6.11 -4.93 -2.77
N LYS A 188 -7.01 -5.66 -3.43
CA LYS A 188 -8.25 -6.14 -2.81
C LYS A 188 -7.98 -7.11 -1.65
N ILE A 189 -7.03 -8.03 -1.80
CA ILE A 189 -6.72 -8.97 -0.72
C ILE A 189 -6.04 -8.33 0.48
N ILE A 190 -5.55 -7.09 0.41
CA ILE A 190 -4.93 -6.41 1.56
C ILE A 190 -5.89 -6.39 2.75
N LEU A 191 -7.14 -5.97 2.55
CA LEU A 191 -8.15 -5.94 3.62
C LEU A 191 -9.26 -6.99 3.42
N ASP A 192 -9.57 -7.43 2.20
CA ASP A 192 -10.64 -8.40 1.97
C ASP A 192 -10.18 -9.85 2.20
N THR A 193 -10.18 -10.25 3.48
CA THR A 193 -9.79 -11.61 3.89
C THR A 193 -10.71 -12.70 3.32
N LYS A 194 -11.99 -12.43 3.10
CA LYS A 194 -12.91 -13.41 2.48
C LYS A 194 -12.53 -13.64 1.01
N TYR A 195 -12.21 -12.58 0.28
CA TYR A 195 -11.73 -12.70 -1.09
C TYR A 195 -10.35 -13.36 -1.14
N ARG A 196 -9.47 -13.04 -0.19
CA ARG A 196 -8.16 -13.69 -0.03
C ARG A 196 -8.31 -15.19 0.19
N GLU A 197 -9.20 -15.62 1.08
CA GLU A 197 -9.53 -17.03 1.32
C GLU A 197 -10.07 -17.72 0.06
N HIS A 198 -10.91 -17.03 -0.72
CA HIS A 198 -11.40 -17.55 -1.99
C HIS A 198 -10.24 -17.85 -2.94
N LEU A 199 -9.32 -16.90 -3.16
CA LEU A 199 -8.17 -17.10 -4.04
C LEU A 199 -7.18 -18.17 -3.52
N LEU A 200 -7.01 -18.28 -2.20
CA LEU A 200 -6.21 -19.34 -1.58
C LEU A 200 -6.76 -20.74 -1.88
N ASN A 201 -8.08 -20.88 -2.03
CA ASN A 201 -8.73 -22.15 -2.37
C ASN A 201 -8.70 -22.48 -3.88
N GLU A 202 -8.28 -21.53 -4.72
CA GLU A 202 -8.13 -21.69 -6.19
C GLU A 202 -6.67 -21.95 -6.63
N GLN A 203 -5.77 -22.21 -5.68
CA GLN A 203 -4.38 -22.58 -5.97
C GLN A 203 -4.24 -24.03 -6.43
#